data_AF-F8MB15-F1
#
_entry.id   AF-F8MB15-F1
#
_cell.length_a   1.000
_cell.length_b   1.000
_cell.length_c   1.000
_cell.angle_alpha   90.00
_cell.angle_beta   90.00
_cell.angle_gamma   90.00
#
_symmetry.space_group_name_H-M   'P 1'
#
loop_
_entity.id
_entity.type
_entity.pdbx_description
1 polymer ?
#
loop_
_entity_poly.entity_id
_entity_poly.type
_entity_poly.pdbx_seq_one_letter_code
_entity_poly.pdbx_strand_id
1 'polypeptide(L)'
;MVQLLSAFVSLLSVVAVSGAAIPAPAPEAVADVAPETATVEPTGNFTAQACMYTCGSVCYSSSAISAALNKGYSYYEDGATAGSSSYPHRYNNYEGFNFPTAKPWYEFPILSSGRVYTGGSPGADRVIFDSYGNLDMLITHNGASGNNFVACN
;
A
#
# COMPACT_ATOMS: atom_id res chain seq x y z
N MET A 1 -2.79 5.96 -68.20
CA MET A 1 -3.88 6.46 -67.34
C MET A 1 -3.59 5.94 -65.93
N VAL A 2 -2.55 6.44 -65.25
CA VAL A 2 -2.53 7.67 -64.43
C VAL A 2 -3.83 7.82 -63.67
N GLN A 3 -3.83 7.53 -62.36
CA GLN A 3 -4.47 8.37 -61.33
C GLN A 3 -4.12 7.87 -59.91
N LEU A 4 -3.14 8.54 -59.32
CA LEU A 4 -3.09 9.06 -57.95
C LEU A 4 -3.06 8.13 -56.72
N LEU A 5 -1.86 8.14 -56.09
CA LEU A 5 -1.67 8.13 -54.64
C LEU A 5 -2.66 9.10 -53.95
N SER A 6 -3.30 8.66 -52.87
CA SER A 6 -3.88 9.56 -51.88
C SER A 6 -3.28 9.24 -50.52
N ALA A 7 -2.27 10.04 -50.16
CA ALA A 7 -1.79 10.16 -48.80
C ALA A 7 -2.86 10.91 -47.98
N PHE A 8 -3.48 10.25 -47.01
CA PHE A 8 -4.29 10.93 -46.01
C PHE A 8 -3.36 11.47 -44.91
N VAL A 9 -2.96 12.72 -45.10
CA VAL A 9 -2.25 13.51 -44.10
C VAL A 9 -3.26 14.31 -43.28
N SER A 10 -3.22 14.07 -41.97
CA SER A 10 -3.51 14.98 -40.86
C SER A 10 -4.92 15.58 -40.70
N LEU A 11 -5.51 15.30 -39.54
CA LEU A 11 -5.96 16.36 -38.63
C LEU A 11 -5.91 15.83 -37.19
N LEU A 12 -4.72 15.92 -36.59
CA LEU A 12 -4.52 15.78 -35.15
C LEU A 12 -5.06 17.05 -34.49
N SER A 13 -6.29 17.02 -33.97
CA SER A 13 -6.83 18.11 -33.16
C SER A 13 -6.14 18.13 -31.81
N VAL A 14 -5.05 18.89 -31.70
CA VAL A 14 -4.47 19.31 -30.42
C VAL A 14 -5.45 20.27 -29.76
N VAL A 15 -6.23 19.77 -28.80
CA VAL A 15 -6.93 20.64 -27.84
C VAL A 15 -5.87 21.15 -26.87
N ALA A 16 -5.39 22.37 -27.11
CA ALA A 16 -4.60 23.11 -26.14
C ALA A 16 -5.51 23.45 -24.94
N VAL A 17 -5.49 22.62 -23.90
CA VAL A 17 -6.01 23.03 -22.59
C VAL A 17 -5.07 24.11 -22.07
N SER A 18 -5.52 25.35 -22.14
CA SER A 18 -4.84 26.49 -21.54
C SER A 18 -4.87 26.30 -20.02
N GLY A 19 -3.72 25.91 -19.46
CA GLY A 19 -3.52 25.90 -18.03
C GLY A 19 -3.59 27.33 -17.50
N ALA A 20 -4.71 27.71 -16.91
CA ALA A 20 -4.73 28.81 -15.98
C ALA A 20 -3.95 28.35 -14.74
N ALA A 21 -2.79 28.94 -14.51
CA ALA A 21 -2.07 28.80 -13.27
C ALA A 21 -3.00 29.24 -12.13
N ILE A 22 -3.43 28.28 -11.31
CA ILE A 22 -4.10 28.57 -10.05
C ILE A 22 -3.06 29.31 -9.19
N PRO A 23 -3.34 30.53 -8.71
CA PRO A 23 -2.44 31.20 -7.78
C PRO A 23 -2.29 30.32 -6.54
N ALA A 24 -1.05 29.95 -6.22
CA ALA A 24 -0.74 29.31 -4.95
C ALA A 24 -1.26 30.23 -3.83
N PRO A 25 -2.01 29.70 -2.85
CA PRO A 25 -2.36 30.48 -1.68
C PRO A 25 -1.06 30.92 -1.00
N ALA A 26 -0.93 32.22 -0.75
CA ALA A 26 0.13 32.76 0.06
C ALA A 26 0.16 32.03 1.41
N PRO A 27 1.34 31.75 1.99
CA PRO A 27 1.40 31.19 3.33
C PRO A 27 0.82 32.21 4.31
N GLU A 28 -0.40 31.94 4.79
CA GLU A 28 -0.94 32.64 5.95
C GLU A 28 -0.02 32.30 7.13
N ALA A 29 0.53 33.35 7.72
CA ALA A 29 1.38 33.29 8.89
C ALA A 29 0.59 32.61 10.03
N VAL A 30 0.92 31.34 10.30
CA VAL A 30 0.54 30.69 11.54
C VAL A 30 1.30 31.40 12.66
N ALA A 31 0.53 32.04 13.54
CA ALA A 31 1.04 32.69 14.73
C ALA A 31 1.88 31.72 15.56
N ASP A 32 3.04 32.19 15.98
CA ASP A 32 3.92 31.54 16.96
C ASP A 32 3.13 31.25 18.25
N VAL A 33 2.66 30.02 18.41
CA VAL A 33 2.30 29.49 19.72
C VAL A 33 3.62 29.14 20.39
N ALA A 34 3.99 29.93 21.40
CA ALA A 34 5.14 29.68 22.24
C ALA A 34 5.15 28.22 22.74
N PRO A 35 6.31 27.54 22.78
CA PRO A 35 6.39 26.20 23.32
C PRO A 35 6.20 26.31 24.83
N GLU A 36 5.00 26.00 25.31
CA GLU A 36 4.82 25.66 26.71
C GLU A 36 5.68 24.42 26.96
N THR A 37 6.69 24.59 27.81
CA THR A 37 7.63 23.55 28.21
C THR A 37 6.90 22.57 29.11
N ALA A 38 6.07 21.72 28.50
CA ALA A 38 5.57 20.52 29.14
C ALA A 38 6.73 19.55 29.27
N THR A 39 7.30 19.47 30.47
CA THR A 39 8.16 18.37 30.90
C THR A 39 7.32 17.10 30.92
N VAL A 40 7.23 16.44 29.77
CA VAL A 40 6.72 15.07 29.69
C VAL A 40 7.82 14.17 30.24
N GLU A 41 7.71 13.86 31.52
CA GLU A 41 8.50 12.81 32.17
C GLU A 41 8.27 11.49 31.42
N PRO A 42 9.31 10.84 30.86
CA PRO A 42 9.15 9.56 30.20
C PRO A 42 9.09 8.45 31.26
N THR A 43 8.05 8.43 32.08
CA THR A 43 7.78 7.31 32.99
C THR A 43 7.00 6.24 32.25
N GLY A 44 7.59 5.75 31.18
CA GLY A 44 7.04 4.69 30.35
C GLY A 44 8.22 4.02 29.69
N ASN A 45 8.59 2.86 30.21
CA ASN A 45 9.47 1.95 29.53
C ASN A 45 8.92 1.76 28.10
N PHE A 46 9.61 2.27 27.08
CA PHE A 46 9.29 2.09 25.65
C PHE A 46 9.51 0.62 25.22
N THR A 47 9.17 -0.32 26.09
CA THR A 47 9.30 -1.75 25.90
C THR A 47 8.24 -2.23 24.94
N ALA A 48 8.72 -2.69 23.78
CA ALA A 48 7.98 -3.28 22.68
C ALA A 48 6.97 -2.33 22.05
N GLN A 49 7.12 -2.06 20.74
CA GLN A 49 5.96 -1.68 19.94
C GLN A 49 4.83 -2.67 20.26
N ALA A 50 3.73 -2.17 20.80
CA ALA A 50 2.61 -3.00 21.22
C ALA A 50 2.16 -3.89 20.04
N CYS A 51 1.88 -5.15 20.34
CA CYS A 51 1.40 -6.10 19.35
C CYS A 51 0.06 -5.64 18.81
N MET A 52 -0.04 -5.44 17.50
CA MET A 52 -1.31 -5.08 16.86
C MET A 52 -2.00 -6.30 16.25
N TYR A 53 -1.23 -7.18 15.58
CA TYR A 53 -1.72 -8.45 15.05
C TYR A 53 -0.69 -9.55 15.26
N THR A 54 -1.18 -10.77 15.44
CA THR A 54 -0.38 -11.98 15.60
C THR A 54 -0.66 -12.96 14.47
N CYS A 55 0.35 -13.22 13.65
CA CYS A 55 0.32 -14.19 12.56
C CYS A 55 1.11 -15.44 12.95
N GLY A 56 0.43 -16.50 13.38
CA GLY A 56 1.08 -17.65 14.02
C GLY A 56 1.74 -17.24 15.33
N SER A 57 3.08 -17.23 15.39
CA SER A 57 3.85 -16.74 16.53
C SER A 57 4.49 -15.37 16.31
N VAL A 58 4.26 -14.76 15.15
CA VAL A 58 4.86 -13.47 14.78
C VAL A 58 3.95 -12.34 15.22
N CYS A 59 4.49 -11.41 15.99
CA CYS A 59 3.79 -10.21 16.42
C CYS A 59 4.16 -9.01 15.53
N TYR A 60 3.17 -8.39 14.91
CA TYR A 60 3.35 -7.20 14.08
C TYR A 60 2.89 -5.94 14.80
N SER A 61 3.75 -4.92 14.75
CA SER A 61 3.44 -3.57 15.20
C SER A 61 2.63 -2.81 14.15
N SER A 62 1.88 -1.80 14.59
CA SER A 62 1.15 -0.90 13.69
C SER A 62 2.06 -0.30 12.60
N SER A 63 3.28 0.10 12.96
CA SER A 63 4.24 0.67 12.01
C SER A 63 4.72 -0.34 10.96
N ALA A 64 4.92 -1.61 11.32
CA ALA A 64 5.31 -2.63 10.34
C ALA A 64 4.17 -2.90 9.35
N ILE A 65 2.93 -2.90 9.84
CA ILE A 65 1.73 -3.07 9.03
C ILE A 65 1.57 -1.90 8.06
N SER A 66 1.60 -0.66 8.56
CA SER A 66 1.51 0.52 7.70
C SER A 66 2.65 0.60 6.69
N ALA A 67 3.87 0.22 7.06
CA ALA A 67 5.00 0.22 6.13
C ALA A 67 4.84 -0.82 5.01
N ALA A 68 4.37 -2.03 5.33
CA ALA A 68 4.09 -3.06 4.33
C ALA A 68 2.91 -2.67 3.42
N LEU A 69 1.82 -2.17 4.01
CA LEU A 69 0.63 -1.67 3.30
C LEU A 69 1.00 -0.57 2.31
N ASN A 70 1.65 0.49 2.80
CA ASN A 70 2.02 1.64 1.98
C ASN A 70 2.96 1.24 0.85
N LYS A 71 3.89 0.30 1.09
CA LYS A 71 4.79 -0.17 0.04
C LYS A 71 4.06 -1.02 -0.99
N GLY A 72 3.20 -1.93 -0.56
CA GLY A 72 2.37 -2.73 -1.44
C GLY A 72 1.47 -1.85 -2.30
N TYR A 73 0.77 -0.89 -1.69
CA TYR A 73 -0.09 0.04 -2.40
C TYR A 73 0.67 0.92 -3.40
N SER A 74 1.85 1.45 -3.04
CA SER A 74 2.70 2.19 -3.97
C SER A 74 3.07 1.38 -5.21
N TYR A 75 3.48 0.11 -5.05
CA TYR A 75 3.74 -0.75 -6.21
C TYR A 75 2.49 -1.01 -7.06
N TYR A 76 1.33 -1.15 -6.42
CA TYR A 76 0.06 -1.31 -7.12
C TYR A 76 -0.28 -0.07 -7.97
N GLU A 77 -0.17 1.14 -7.40
CA GLU A 77 -0.41 2.40 -8.12
C GLU A 77 0.56 2.58 -9.30
N ASP A 78 1.82 2.18 -9.12
CA ASP A 78 2.86 2.26 -10.15
C ASP A 78 2.73 1.17 -11.22
N GLY A 79 1.84 0.19 -11.06
CA GLY A 79 1.77 -0.99 -11.92
C GLY A 79 3.06 -1.83 -11.91
N ALA A 80 3.80 -1.79 -10.79
CA ALA A 80 5.11 -2.39 -10.62
C ALA A 80 5.08 -3.53 -9.58
N THR A 81 6.21 -4.24 -9.45
CA THR A 81 6.37 -5.29 -8.42
C THR A 81 7.69 -5.14 -7.65
N ALA A 82 7.73 -5.76 -6.47
CA ALA A 82 8.89 -5.76 -5.60
C ALA A 82 10.00 -6.66 -6.17
N GLY A 83 11.03 -6.06 -6.74
CA GLY A 83 12.17 -6.77 -7.31
C GLY A 83 11.75 -7.67 -8.48
N SER A 84 12.16 -8.94 -8.47
CA SER A 84 11.74 -9.94 -9.46
C SER A 84 10.50 -10.74 -9.05
N SER A 85 9.82 -10.33 -7.97
CA SER A 85 8.60 -11.00 -7.50
C SER A 85 7.37 -10.59 -8.32
N SER A 86 6.23 -11.22 -8.03
CA SER A 86 4.92 -10.84 -8.55
C SER A 86 4.10 -9.99 -7.56
N TYR A 87 4.70 -9.49 -6.48
CA TYR A 87 3.98 -8.75 -5.44
C TYR A 87 4.08 -7.23 -5.65
N PRO A 88 2.98 -6.48 -5.42
CA PRO A 88 1.65 -6.95 -5.05
C PRO A 88 0.94 -7.64 -6.23
N HIS A 89 -0.01 -8.50 -5.92
CA HIS A 89 -0.93 -9.05 -6.91
C HIS A 89 -2.33 -9.21 -6.35
N ARG A 90 -3.29 -9.46 -7.23
CA ARG A 90 -4.69 -9.67 -6.86
C ARG A 90 -4.82 -10.86 -5.91
N TYR A 91 -5.59 -10.68 -4.85
CA TYR A 91 -6.03 -11.70 -3.92
C TYR A 91 -7.51 -12.03 -4.19
N ASN A 92 -7.83 -13.31 -4.42
CA ASN A 92 -9.15 -13.73 -4.88
C ASN A 92 -10.07 -14.22 -3.75
N ASN A 93 -9.58 -14.32 -2.52
CA ASN A 93 -10.36 -14.74 -1.34
C ASN A 93 -11.06 -16.11 -1.51
N TYR A 94 -10.30 -17.14 -1.88
CA TYR A 94 -10.85 -18.49 -1.99
C TYR A 94 -11.22 -19.09 -0.63
N GLU A 95 -10.63 -18.57 0.43
CA GLU A 95 -10.89 -18.90 1.83
C GLU A 95 -12.25 -18.40 2.33
N GLY A 96 -12.82 -17.36 1.70
CA GLY A 96 -14.13 -16.80 2.09
C GLY A 96 -14.07 -15.87 3.31
N PHE A 97 -12.96 -15.15 3.51
CA PHE A 97 -12.87 -14.09 4.51
C PHE A 97 -13.90 -12.98 4.26
N ASN A 98 -14.38 -12.35 5.33
CA ASN A 98 -15.27 -11.21 5.24
C ASN A 98 -14.45 -9.92 5.33
N PHE A 99 -14.15 -9.32 4.16
CA PHE A 99 -13.40 -8.06 4.11
C PHE A 99 -14.31 -6.84 4.27
N PRO A 100 -13.82 -5.75 4.90
CA PRO A 100 -14.61 -4.54 5.14
C PRO A 100 -14.86 -3.74 3.84
N THR A 101 -14.06 -3.94 2.81
CA THR A 101 -14.16 -3.22 1.53
C THR A 101 -14.63 -4.15 0.40
N ALA A 102 -15.02 -3.54 -0.72
CA ALA A 102 -15.40 -4.29 -1.92
C ALA A 102 -14.17 -4.68 -2.76
N LYS A 103 -14.23 -5.86 -3.38
CA LYS A 103 -13.23 -6.31 -4.38
C LYS A 103 -13.00 -5.27 -5.50
N PRO A 104 -11.83 -5.24 -6.14
CA PRO A 104 -10.71 -6.18 -6.00
C PRO A 104 -9.83 -5.92 -4.77
N TRP A 105 -9.23 -7.01 -4.26
CA TRP A 105 -8.24 -6.97 -3.19
C TRP A 105 -6.86 -7.38 -3.71
N TYR A 106 -5.83 -6.96 -3.02
CA TYR A 106 -4.43 -7.22 -3.34
C TYR A 106 -3.70 -7.71 -2.09
N GLU A 107 -2.74 -8.60 -2.28
CA GLU A 107 -1.86 -9.08 -1.20
C GLU A 107 -0.44 -8.54 -1.39
N PHE A 108 0.21 -8.22 -0.28
CA PHE A 108 1.64 -7.89 -0.24
C PHE A 108 2.32 -8.52 0.98
N PRO A 109 3.57 -9.02 0.87
CA PRO A 109 4.25 -9.66 2.00
C PRO A 109 4.55 -8.68 3.13
N ILE A 110 4.30 -9.12 4.36
CA ILE A 110 4.82 -8.50 5.58
C ILE A 110 5.82 -9.48 6.21
N LEU A 111 7.04 -9.00 6.48
CA LEU A 111 8.13 -9.87 6.92
C LEU A 111 8.23 -9.88 8.43
N SER A 112 8.40 -11.06 9.03
CA SER A 112 8.57 -11.22 10.49
C SER A 112 9.73 -10.43 11.09
N SER A 113 10.70 -10.03 10.26
CA SER A 113 11.79 -9.11 10.63
C SER A 113 11.35 -7.66 10.88
N GLY A 114 10.12 -7.28 10.53
CA GLY A 114 9.63 -5.90 10.51
C GLY A 114 10.14 -5.05 9.34
N ARG A 115 11.05 -5.59 8.51
CA ARG A 115 11.53 -4.91 7.30
C ARG A 115 10.48 -4.93 6.20
N VAL A 116 10.45 -3.87 5.41
CA VAL A 116 9.61 -3.78 4.20
C VAL A 116 10.13 -4.77 3.15
N TYR A 117 9.22 -5.53 2.54
CA TYR A 117 9.55 -6.49 1.48
C TYR A 117 9.99 -5.76 0.19
N THR A 118 11.09 -6.21 -0.40
CA THR A 118 11.67 -5.64 -1.64
C THR A 118 11.96 -6.71 -2.69
N GLY A 119 11.39 -7.91 -2.55
CA GLY A 119 11.69 -9.08 -3.38
C GLY A 119 12.38 -10.21 -2.61
N GLY A 120 12.52 -11.38 -3.25
CA GLY A 120 13.03 -12.61 -2.63
C GLY A 120 11.93 -13.44 -1.97
N SER A 121 12.26 -14.21 -0.92
CA SER A 121 11.28 -15.04 -0.22
C SER A 121 10.24 -14.18 0.53
N PRO A 122 8.93 -14.33 0.26
CA PRO A 122 7.90 -13.49 0.87
C PRO A 122 7.54 -13.88 2.31
N GLY A 123 7.99 -15.05 2.78
CA GLY A 123 7.53 -15.61 4.05
C GLY A 123 6.04 -16.00 4.00
N ALA A 124 5.43 -16.19 5.17
CA ALA A 124 4.07 -16.75 5.31
C ALA A 124 2.95 -15.70 5.37
N ASP A 125 3.28 -14.45 5.71
CA ASP A 125 2.27 -13.47 6.14
C ASP A 125 2.03 -12.40 5.06
N ARG A 126 0.79 -11.92 4.96
CA ARG A 126 0.36 -10.92 3.97
C ARG A 126 -0.46 -9.84 4.65
N VAL A 127 -0.28 -8.60 4.19
CA VAL A 127 -1.32 -7.57 4.31
C VAL A 127 -2.24 -7.67 3.11
N ILE A 128 -3.55 -7.57 3.34
CA ILE A 128 -4.59 -7.49 2.31
C ILE A 128 -5.12 -6.06 2.28
N PHE A 129 -5.20 -5.50 1.08
CA PHE A 129 -5.68 -4.13 0.87
C PHE A 129 -6.54 -4.01 -0.39
N ASP A 130 -7.39 -2.99 -0.43
CA ASP A 130 -8.26 -2.69 -1.57
C ASP A 130 -7.57 -1.81 -2.63
N SER A 131 -8.28 -1.49 -3.71
CA SER A 131 -7.76 -0.61 -4.78
C SER A 131 -7.52 0.84 -4.37
N TYR A 132 -7.86 1.22 -3.13
CA TYR A 132 -7.69 2.58 -2.59
C TYR A 132 -6.65 2.62 -1.45
N GLY A 133 -5.96 1.50 -1.18
CA GLY A 133 -4.92 1.40 -0.17
C GLY A 133 -5.45 1.24 1.26
N ASN A 134 -6.74 0.93 1.43
CA ASN A 134 -7.31 0.63 2.74
C ASN A 134 -6.85 -0.77 3.18
N LEU A 135 -6.41 -0.90 4.43
CA LEU A 135 -6.11 -2.20 5.03
C LEU A 135 -7.41 -2.96 5.32
N ASP A 136 -7.49 -4.18 4.83
CA ASP A 136 -8.64 -5.06 5.07
C ASP A 136 -8.36 -6.12 6.13
N MET A 137 -7.21 -6.79 6.05
CA MET A 137 -6.87 -7.90 6.93
C MET A 137 -5.38 -8.24 6.87
N LEU A 138 -4.87 -8.88 7.92
CA LEU A 138 -3.63 -9.65 7.85
C LEU A 138 -3.95 -11.13 7.81
N ILE A 139 -3.30 -11.85 6.90
CA ILE A 139 -3.48 -13.30 6.75
C ILE A 139 -2.13 -14.02 6.77
N THR A 140 -2.13 -15.30 7.12
CA THR A 140 -0.92 -16.12 7.22
C THR A 140 -1.16 -17.55 6.77
N HIS A 141 -0.14 -18.16 6.15
CA HIS A 141 -0.12 -19.61 5.94
C HIS A 141 0.07 -20.39 7.25
N ASN A 142 0.54 -19.75 8.32
CA ASN A 142 0.79 -20.42 9.59
C ASN A 142 -0.52 -20.86 10.24
N GLY A 143 -0.71 -22.17 10.39
CA GLY A 143 -1.94 -22.76 10.91
C GLY A 143 -2.98 -23.07 9.83
N ALA A 144 -2.69 -22.78 8.55
CA ALA A 144 -3.47 -23.23 7.41
C ALA A 144 -2.90 -24.53 6.82
N SER A 145 -3.72 -25.26 6.06
CA SER A 145 -3.28 -26.45 5.30
C SER A 145 -2.99 -26.10 3.84
N GLY A 146 -1.99 -26.74 3.24
CA GLY A 146 -1.62 -26.52 1.84
C GLY A 146 -1.17 -25.07 1.60
N ASN A 147 -1.76 -24.43 0.59
CA ASN A 147 -1.49 -23.03 0.23
C ASN A 147 -2.58 -22.07 0.71
N ASN A 148 -3.47 -22.52 1.60
CA ASN A 148 -4.54 -21.68 2.13
C ASN A 148 -3.98 -20.68 3.14
N PHE A 149 -4.80 -19.70 3.48
CA PHE A 149 -4.54 -18.76 4.55
C PHE A 149 -5.53 -18.91 5.71
N VAL A 150 -5.13 -18.41 6.88
CA VAL A 150 -6.01 -18.07 8.01
C VAL A 150 -5.79 -16.61 8.39
N ALA A 151 -6.77 -15.99 9.03
CA ALA A 151 -6.64 -14.63 9.54
C ALA A 151 -5.63 -14.58 10.71
N CYS A 152 -4.87 -13.50 10.79
CA CYS A 152 -4.08 -13.18 11.97
C CYS A 152 -4.99 -12.64 13.09
N ASN A 153 -4.58 -12.86 14.36
CA ASN A 153 -5.36 -12.51 15.56
C ASN A 153 -4.99 -11.16 16.14
#